data_AF-A0A317VXY6-F1
#
_entry.id   AF-A0A317VXY6-F1
#
_cell.length_a   1.000
_cell.length_b   1.000
_cell.length_c   1.000
_cell.angle_alpha   90.00
_cell.angle_beta   90.00
_cell.angle_gamma   90.00
#
_symmetry.space_group_name_H-M   'P 1'
#
loop_
_entity.id
_entity.type
_entity.pdbx_description
1 polymer ?
#
loop_
_entity_poly.entity_id
_entity_poly.type
_entity_poly.pdbx_seq_one_letter_code
_entity_poly.pdbx_strand_id
1 'polypeptide(L)'
;MFPDEGNANTMQFSAARVALSSRPECLHHVLSPKTKVAITAVGVISQRHGAFTWLMLQLSKDHDHVLRTFRLLISELCQQFGGGHPGGVVGIAAIGIAPWRYVMQYAPDTPDYFNRDRVDLSNGHACLFLYTFLHLTGYKAMTLGQLKPYLTVLTHYVLAIRRLSTRALNSPQAPWVGVSQMRWVLLWPPGTWPPSSTVLEDINAKMRACEWDVIEVEHGCYDIAGIFHALEKARACQDKPTFINVRTVIGLGSKVDGMAVAHGAAFGAPDVAEMKRYGFHPEEHFFIGEVVRELFRDLPVRGESLVHQWNDLICQYVKPSII
;
A
#
# COMPACT_ATOMS: atom_id res chain seq x y z
N MET A 1 -13.26 -8.52 -8.36
CA MET A 1 -13.33 -9.46 -9.50
C MET A 1 -12.59 -8.80 -10.65
N PHE A 2 -11.43 -9.30 -11.04
CA PHE A 2 -10.76 -8.79 -12.25
C PHE A 2 -11.68 -9.12 -13.45
N PRO A 3 -11.91 -8.19 -14.40
CA PRO A 3 -12.65 -8.55 -15.61
C PRO A 3 -11.90 -9.66 -16.34
N ASP A 4 -12.59 -10.79 -16.55
CA ASP A 4 -12.06 -12.05 -17.08
C ASP A 4 -11.38 -11.88 -18.44
N GLU A 5 -10.15 -12.38 -18.55
CA GLU A 5 -9.61 -12.88 -19.82
C GLU A 5 -9.75 -14.40 -19.78
N GLY A 6 -10.59 -14.92 -20.68
CA GLY A 6 -11.04 -16.30 -20.63
C GLY A 6 -9.95 -17.33 -20.94
N ASN A 7 -9.92 -18.40 -20.16
CA ASN A 7 -9.80 -19.74 -20.72
C ASN A 7 -10.37 -20.78 -19.73
N ALA A 8 -11.24 -21.64 -20.23
CA ALA A 8 -11.92 -22.67 -19.47
C ALA A 8 -11.00 -23.89 -19.30
N ASN A 9 -10.85 -24.38 -18.06
CA ASN A 9 -10.71 -25.81 -17.79
C ASN A 9 -11.08 -26.11 -16.32
N THR A 10 -12.16 -26.86 -16.18
CA THR A 10 -12.80 -27.29 -14.94
C THR A 10 -12.01 -28.43 -14.30
N MET A 11 -11.61 -28.29 -13.04
CA MET A 11 -11.33 -29.45 -12.18
C MET A 11 -12.06 -29.28 -10.84
N GLN A 12 -12.97 -30.21 -10.58
CA GLN A 12 -13.69 -30.38 -9.32
C GLN A 12 -12.72 -30.88 -8.24
N PHE A 13 -12.76 -30.28 -7.05
CA PHE A 13 -12.30 -30.96 -5.84
C PHE A 13 -13.30 -30.82 -4.70
N SER A 14 -13.52 -31.99 -4.09
CA SER A 14 -14.46 -32.36 -3.03
C SER A 14 -14.24 -31.58 -1.72
N ALA A 15 -15.35 -31.16 -1.09
CA ALA A 15 -15.37 -30.51 0.21
C ALA A 15 -15.23 -31.53 1.35
N ALA A 16 -14.12 -31.49 2.08
CA ALA A 16 -13.98 -32.16 3.36
C ALA A 16 -14.37 -31.20 4.50
N ARG A 17 -15.52 -31.46 5.15
CA ARG A 17 -15.91 -30.82 6.41
C ARG A 17 -15.02 -31.32 7.54
N VAL A 18 -14.30 -30.42 8.21
CA VAL A 18 -13.75 -30.67 9.55
C VAL A 18 -14.64 -29.96 10.57
N ALA A 19 -15.34 -30.76 11.37
CA ALA A 19 -16.08 -30.29 12.53
C ALA A 19 -15.10 -30.06 13.68
N LEU A 20 -15.09 -28.86 14.26
CA LEU A 20 -14.45 -28.60 15.56
C LEU A 20 -15.53 -28.38 16.60
N SER A 21 -15.78 -29.42 17.39
CA SER A 21 -16.54 -29.33 18.64
C SER A 21 -15.59 -28.99 19.78
N SER A 22 -15.82 -27.88 20.46
CA SER A 22 -15.34 -27.67 21.82
C SER A 22 -16.28 -26.72 22.55
N ARG A 23 -17.20 -27.28 23.33
CA ARG A 23 -17.98 -26.54 24.34
C ARG A 23 -17.09 -26.24 25.54
N PRO A 24 -17.27 -25.09 26.21
CA PRO A 24 -17.05 -25.00 27.64
C PRO A 24 -18.39 -24.78 28.35
N GLU A 25 -18.73 -25.70 29.24
CA GLU A 25 -19.81 -25.52 30.21
C GLU A 25 -19.38 -24.54 31.31
N CYS A 26 -20.34 -23.69 31.68
CA CYS A 26 -20.58 -23.09 33.00
C CYS A 26 -19.43 -22.37 33.73
N LEU A 27 -19.44 -21.03 33.63
CA LEU A 27 -19.23 -20.18 34.81
C LEU A 27 -20.09 -18.92 34.68
N HIS A 28 -21.29 -18.99 35.28
CA HIS A 28 -22.11 -17.82 35.56
C HIS A 28 -21.51 -17.08 36.76
N HIS A 29 -20.79 -15.98 36.50
CA HIS A 29 -20.72 -14.86 37.44
C HIS A 29 -20.63 -13.54 36.67
N VAL A 30 -21.41 -12.57 37.15
CA VAL A 30 -21.77 -11.30 36.54
C VAL A 30 -20.55 -10.46 36.16
N LEU A 31 -20.22 -10.36 34.88
CA LEU A 31 -19.32 -9.35 34.34
C LEU A 31 -20.12 -8.29 33.57
N SER A 32 -19.84 -7.02 33.86
CA SER A 32 -20.52 -5.86 33.28
C SER A 32 -20.39 -5.83 31.74
N PRO A 33 -21.31 -5.19 31.00
CA PRO A 33 -21.31 -5.14 29.54
C PRO A 33 -19.98 -4.64 28.94
N LYS A 34 -19.28 -3.73 29.64
CA LYS A 34 -17.96 -3.20 29.22
C LYS A 34 -16.86 -4.28 29.19
N THR A 35 -16.97 -5.32 30.02
CA THR A 35 -15.95 -6.38 30.14
C THR A 35 -16.12 -7.48 29.09
N LYS A 36 -17.35 -7.76 28.67
CA LYS A 36 -17.64 -8.72 27.57
C LYS A 36 -17.15 -8.22 26.21
N VAL A 37 -17.21 -6.90 25.96
CA VAL A 37 -16.69 -6.29 24.72
C VAL A 37 -15.16 -6.39 24.66
N ALA A 38 -14.48 -6.18 25.79
CA ALA A 38 -13.02 -6.26 25.86
C ALA A 38 -12.49 -7.68 25.61
N ILE A 39 -13.10 -8.72 26.20
CA ILE A 39 -12.66 -10.12 26.03
C ILE A 39 -12.89 -10.60 24.58
N THR A 40 -13.99 -10.19 23.95
CA THR A 40 -14.27 -10.50 22.54
C THR A 40 -13.28 -9.78 21.61
N ALA A 41 -12.98 -8.50 21.87
CA ALA A 41 -11.99 -7.74 21.10
C ALA A 41 -10.57 -8.32 21.23
N VAL A 42 -10.14 -8.69 22.43
CA VAL A 42 -8.82 -9.32 22.67
C VAL A 42 -8.73 -10.69 22.00
N GLY A 43 -9.79 -11.50 22.03
CA GLY A 43 -9.86 -12.79 21.32
C GLY A 43 -9.78 -12.63 19.79
N VAL A 44 -10.48 -11.65 19.23
CA VAL A 44 -10.44 -11.33 17.79
C VAL A 44 -9.07 -10.75 17.38
N ILE A 45 -8.46 -9.91 18.22
CA ILE A 45 -7.11 -9.37 17.99
C ILE A 45 -6.08 -10.52 18.01
N SER A 46 -6.15 -11.43 18.97
CA SER A 46 -5.24 -12.58 19.08
C SER A 46 -5.37 -13.56 17.90
N GLN A 47 -6.60 -13.89 17.48
CA GLN A 47 -6.81 -14.73 16.29
C GLN A 47 -6.44 -14.03 14.98
N ARG A 48 -6.65 -12.71 14.86
CA ARG A 48 -6.12 -11.91 13.74
C ARG A 48 -4.61 -11.96 13.70
N HIS A 49 -3.92 -11.81 14.83
CA HIS A 49 -2.46 -11.89 14.87
C HIS A 49 -1.96 -13.29 14.48
N GLY A 50 -2.53 -14.38 14.99
CA GLY A 50 -2.09 -15.74 14.65
C GLY A 50 -2.28 -16.11 13.17
N ALA A 51 -3.47 -15.88 12.61
CA ALA A 51 -3.74 -16.12 11.19
C ALA A 51 -2.95 -15.17 10.28
N PHE A 52 -2.75 -13.92 10.72
CA PHE A 52 -1.93 -12.94 10.01
C PHE A 52 -0.46 -13.33 10.01
N THR A 53 0.12 -13.75 11.14
CA THR A 53 1.53 -14.17 11.20
C THR A 53 1.79 -15.35 10.26
N TRP A 54 0.87 -16.33 10.23
CA TRP A 54 0.98 -17.47 9.31
C TRP A 54 0.83 -17.05 7.83
N LEU A 55 -0.17 -16.21 7.52
CA LEU A 55 -0.37 -15.67 6.17
C LEU A 55 0.82 -14.82 5.72
N MET A 56 1.37 -13.98 6.60
CA MET A 56 2.55 -13.16 6.35
C MET A 56 3.80 -14.01 6.15
N LEU A 57 3.97 -15.10 6.90
CA LEU A 57 5.07 -16.05 6.70
C LEU A 57 4.98 -16.73 5.34
N GLN A 58 3.79 -17.16 4.92
CA GLN A 58 3.60 -17.76 3.60
C GLN A 58 3.82 -16.72 2.49
N LEU A 59 3.23 -15.53 2.62
CA LEU A 59 3.39 -14.45 1.66
C LEU A 59 4.81 -13.89 1.64
N SER A 60 5.59 -13.97 2.73
CA SER A 60 6.99 -13.53 2.74
C SER A 60 7.84 -14.24 1.69
N LYS A 61 7.50 -15.50 1.35
CA LYS A 61 8.17 -16.27 0.29
C LYS A 61 7.82 -15.75 -1.11
N ASP A 62 6.62 -15.21 -1.26
CA ASP A 62 6.07 -14.71 -2.53
C ASP A 62 6.25 -13.18 -2.70
N HIS A 63 6.54 -12.45 -1.62
CA HIS A 63 6.71 -11.00 -1.60
C HIS A 63 7.79 -10.54 -2.56
N ASP A 64 8.89 -11.28 -2.67
CA ASP A 64 9.95 -10.95 -3.64
C ASP A 64 9.45 -10.98 -5.08
N HIS A 65 8.62 -11.97 -5.42
CA HIS A 65 8.00 -12.06 -6.74
C HIS A 65 7.04 -10.87 -6.96
N VAL A 66 6.18 -10.59 -5.98
CA VAL A 66 5.24 -9.45 -6.03
C VAL A 66 5.94 -8.11 -6.22
N LEU A 67 7.00 -7.86 -5.43
CA LEU A 67 7.79 -6.63 -5.53
C LEU A 67 8.44 -6.50 -6.90
N ARG A 68 8.98 -7.60 -7.45
CA ARG A 68 9.57 -7.62 -8.79
C ARG A 68 8.53 -7.40 -9.88
N THR A 69 7.37 -8.04 -9.81
CA THR A 69 6.27 -7.81 -10.76
C THR A 69 5.86 -6.34 -10.78
N PHE A 70 5.68 -5.72 -9.61
CA PHE A 70 5.36 -4.29 -9.52
C PHE A 70 6.44 -3.42 -10.18
N ARG A 71 7.72 -3.67 -9.87
CA ARG A 71 8.85 -2.92 -10.43
C ARG A 71 8.94 -3.05 -11.95
N LEU A 72 8.76 -4.27 -12.47
CA LEU A 72 8.79 -4.55 -13.90
C LEU A 72 7.63 -3.88 -14.61
N LEU A 73 6.40 -4.02 -14.09
CA LEU A 73 5.22 -3.37 -14.67
C LEU A 73 5.42 -1.85 -14.82
N ILE A 74 5.95 -1.19 -13.79
CA ILE A 74 6.26 0.25 -13.83
C ILE A 74 7.33 0.56 -14.87
N SER A 75 8.40 -0.23 -14.90
CA SER A 75 9.53 -0.03 -15.83
C SER A 75 9.08 -0.18 -17.28
N GLU A 76 8.23 -1.17 -17.56
CA GLU A 76 7.65 -1.42 -18.87
C GLU A 76 6.66 -0.34 -19.31
N LEU A 77 5.84 0.17 -18.39
CA LEU A 77 4.91 1.28 -18.70
C LEU A 77 5.67 2.55 -19.08
N CYS A 78 6.70 2.92 -18.31
CA CYS A 78 7.57 4.05 -18.66
C CYS A 78 8.30 3.81 -19.99
N GLN A 79 8.82 2.60 -20.22
CA GLN A 79 9.50 2.24 -21.46
C GLN A 79 8.57 2.31 -22.68
N GLN A 80 7.36 1.77 -22.59
CA GLN A 80 6.36 1.81 -23.65
C GLN A 80 6.01 3.25 -24.02
N PHE A 81 5.88 4.14 -23.02
CA PHE A 81 5.63 5.56 -23.25
C PHE A 81 6.86 6.31 -23.78
N GLY A 82 8.07 5.81 -23.54
CA GLY A 82 9.33 6.50 -23.87
C GLY A 82 9.71 7.60 -22.87
N GLY A 83 9.13 7.61 -21.67
CA GLY A 83 9.36 8.61 -20.64
C GLY A 83 8.69 8.26 -19.30
N GLY A 84 8.71 9.19 -18.33
CA GLY A 84 8.12 8.98 -17.01
C GLY A 84 9.16 8.87 -15.89
N HIS A 85 8.72 8.51 -14.68
CA HIS A 85 9.56 8.54 -13.47
C HIS A 85 9.67 7.16 -12.79
N PRO A 86 10.30 6.16 -13.44
CA PRO A 86 10.35 4.80 -12.90
C PRO A 86 11.24 4.69 -11.66
N GLY A 87 12.36 5.44 -11.59
CA GLY A 87 13.39 5.21 -10.58
C GLY A 87 12.89 5.34 -9.14
N GLY A 88 12.09 6.36 -8.86
CA GLY A 88 11.45 6.45 -7.56
C GLY A 88 10.53 5.26 -7.31
N VAL A 89 9.60 5.05 -8.23
CA VAL A 89 8.51 4.10 -8.05
C VAL A 89 8.99 2.66 -7.83
N VAL A 90 10.06 2.22 -8.50
CA VAL A 90 10.62 0.87 -8.32
C VAL A 90 11.23 0.63 -6.93
N GLY A 91 11.81 1.67 -6.32
CA GLY A 91 12.41 1.60 -4.98
C GLY A 91 11.38 1.43 -3.88
N ILE A 92 10.18 2.00 -4.07
CA ILE A 92 9.09 2.05 -3.08
C ILE A 92 8.03 0.96 -3.23
N ALA A 93 8.32 -0.11 -3.97
CA ALA A 93 7.36 -1.19 -4.13
C ALA A 93 6.83 -1.70 -2.78
N ALA A 94 7.70 -1.96 -1.79
CA ALA A 94 7.29 -2.45 -0.47
C ALA A 94 6.48 -1.41 0.34
N ILE A 95 6.83 -0.13 0.18
CA ILE A 95 6.07 1.02 0.71
C ILE A 95 4.64 1.06 0.20
N GLY A 96 4.38 0.57 -1.01
CA GLY A 96 3.01 0.43 -1.52
C GLY A 96 2.36 -0.89 -1.10
N ILE A 97 3.07 -2.02 -1.20
CA ILE A 97 2.49 -3.32 -0.84
C ILE A 97 2.02 -3.33 0.62
N ALA A 98 2.83 -2.82 1.55
CA ALA A 98 2.52 -2.84 2.98
C ALA A 98 1.15 -2.21 3.33
N PRO A 99 0.91 -0.91 3.03
CA PRO A 99 -0.37 -0.27 3.35
C PRO A 99 -1.53 -0.80 2.52
N TRP A 100 -1.41 -0.94 1.20
CA TRP A 100 -2.54 -1.38 0.38
C TRP A 100 -3.00 -2.79 0.72
N ARG A 101 -2.06 -3.72 0.91
CA ARG A 101 -2.45 -5.08 1.22
C ARG A 101 -2.89 -5.24 2.68
N TYR A 102 -2.12 -4.72 3.63
CA TYR A 102 -2.22 -5.17 5.03
C TYR A 102 -2.80 -4.16 6.00
N VAL A 103 -2.69 -2.86 5.75
CA VAL A 103 -3.03 -1.84 6.76
C VAL A 103 -4.31 -1.09 6.42
N MET A 104 -4.43 -0.61 5.17
CA MET A 104 -5.49 0.32 4.79
C MET A 104 -6.86 -0.34 4.71
N GLN A 105 -7.86 0.41 5.17
CA GLN A 105 -9.27 0.15 5.04
C GLN A 105 -9.82 0.94 3.85
N TYR A 106 -10.14 0.26 2.76
CA TYR A 106 -10.69 0.86 1.55
C TYR A 106 -11.54 -0.14 0.79
N ALA A 107 -12.34 0.35 -0.16
CA ALA A 107 -13.29 -0.41 -0.95
C ALA A 107 -13.14 -0.03 -2.43
N PRO A 108 -12.47 -0.88 -3.23
CA PRO A 108 -12.31 -0.63 -4.67
C PRO A 108 -13.63 -0.49 -5.44
N ASP A 109 -14.67 -1.21 -5.02
CA ASP A 109 -15.99 -1.22 -5.66
C ASP A 109 -16.87 -0.03 -5.24
N THR A 110 -16.65 0.51 -4.03
CA THR A 110 -17.33 1.69 -3.48
C THR A 110 -16.31 2.74 -3.04
N PRO A 111 -15.51 3.32 -3.95
CA PRO A 111 -14.32 4.09 -3.59
C PRO A 111 -14.61 5.44 -2.91
N ASP A 112 -15.86 5.89 -2.92
CA ASP A 112 -16.33 7.13 -2.34
C ASP A 112 -16.87 6.99 -0.91
N TYR A 113 -16.99 5.76 -0.37
CA TYR A 113 -17.49 5.57 1.00
C TYR A 113 -16.65 6.37 2.01
N PHE A 114 -17.35 6.96 2.97
CA PHE A 114 -16.84 8.09 3.75
C PHE A 114 -15.63 7.72 4.63
N ASN A 115 -15.74 6.59 5.34
CA ASN A 115 -14.81 6.17 6.40
C ASN A 115 -13.65 5.31 5.87
N ARG A 116 -13.22 5.53 4.63
CA ARG A 116 -12.04 4.89 4.07
C ARG A 116 -10.76 5.58 4.50
N ASP A 117 -9.68 4.82 4.60
CA ASP A 117 -8.33 5.37 4.63
C ASP A 117 -8.02 6.07 3.30
N ARG A 118 -7.22 7.13 3.39
CA ARG A 118 -6.85 7.96 2.25
C ARG A 118 -5.35 7.98 2.07
N VAL A 119 -4.93 7.88 0.83
CA VAL A 119 -3.54 8.05 0.41
C VAL A 119 -3.43 9.35 -0.39
N ASP A 120 -2.38 10.10 -0.11
CA ASP A 120 -1.93 11.23 -0.92
C ASP A 120 -0.50 10.99 -1.39
N LEU A 121 -0.28 11.06 -2.70
CA LEU A 121 1.03 10.86 -3.31
C LEU A 121 1.67 12.21 -3.62
N SER A 122 2.24 12.85 -2.60
CA SER A 122 2.81 14.20 -2.73
C SER A 122 3.84 14.36 -3.87
N ASN A 123 4.64 13.32 -4.15
CA ASN A 123 5.53 13.25 -5.31
C ASN A 123 4.76 12.87 -6.58
N GLY A 124 3.83 13.72 -7.02
CA GLY A 124 2.86 13.41 -8.08
C GLY A 124 3.46 13.00 -9.45
N HIS A 125 4.73 13.27 -9.72
CA HIS A 125 5.43 12.76 -10.91
C HIS A 125 5.56 11.23 -10.92
N ALA A 126 5.48 10.61 -9.74
CA ALA A 126 5.50 9.17 -9.51
C ALA A 126 4.11 8.52 -9.62
N CYS A 127 3.14 9.14 -10.31
CA CYS A 127 1.73 8.73 -10.28
C CYS A 127 1.43 7.31 -10.79
N LEU A 128 2.33 6.71 -11.58
CA LEU A 128 2.24 5.28 -11.89
C LEU A 128 2.23 4.40 -10.63
N PHE A 129 2.87 4.83 -9.54
CA PHE A 129 2.76 4.17 -8.25
C PHE A 129 1.29 4.01 -7.84
N LEU A 130 0.53 5.11 -7.82
CA LEU A 130 -0.88 5.10 -7.44
C LEU A 130 -1.71 4.31 -8.46
N TYR A 131 -1.51 4.54 -9.75
CA TYR A 131 -2.33 3.90 -10.79
C TYR A 131 -2.16 2.38 -10.81
N THR A 132 -0.93 1.89 -10.62
CA THR A 132 -0.68 0.45 -10.51
C THR A 132 -1.36 -0.14 -9.28
N PHE A 133 -1.37 0.53 -8.12
CA PHE A 133 -2.11 0.02 -6.96
C PHE A 133 -3.63 0.05 -7.13
N LEU A 134 -4.18 1.09 -7.77
CA LEU A 134 -5.61 1.12 -8.12
C LEU A 134 -5.96 -0.07 -9.02
N HIS A 135 -5.11 -0.38 -10.01
CA HIS A 135 -5.28 -1.53 -10.88
C HIS A 135 -5.22 -2.86 -10.11
N LEU A 136 -4.12 -3.10 -9.39
CA LEU A 136 -3.87 -4.36 -8.69
C LEU A 136 -4.94 -4.68 -7.63
N THR A 137 -5.53 -3.64 -7.02
CA THR A 137 -6.53 -3.81 -5.97
C THR A 137 -7.96 -3.91 -6.49
N GLY A 138 -8.17 -3.76 -7.80
CA GLY A 138 -9.45 -4.01 -8.46
C GLY A 138 -10.37 -2.79 -8.61
N TYR A 139 -9.83 -1.57 -8.60
CA TYR A 139 -10.65 -0.39 -8.93
C TYR A 139 -11.10 -0.47 -10.39
N LYS A 140 -12.42 -0.47 -10.61
CA LYS A 140 -13.02 -0.56 -11.95
C LYS A 140 -12.60 0.57 -12.89
N ALA A 141 -12.25 1.72 -12.32
CA ALA A 141 -11.79 2.90 -13.06
C ALA A 141 -10.31 2.83 -13.49
N MET A 142 -9.58 1.76 -13.16
CA MET A 142 -8.19 1.58 -13.53
C MET A 142 -7.90 0.14 -13.98
N THR A 143 -8.31 -0.19 -15.20
CA THR A 143 -7.96 -1.46 -15.86
C THR A 143 -6.54 -1.42 -16.43
N LEU A 144 -5.98 -2.59 -16.78
CA LEU A 144 -4.67 -2.64 -17.45
C LEU A 144 -4.71 -1.89 -18.80
N GLY A 145 -5.85 -1.95 -19.50
CA GLY A 145 -6.09 -1.19 -20.73
C GLY A 145 -6.11 0.33 -20.52
N GLN A 146 -6.48 0.81 -19.32
CA GLN A 146 -6.37 2.23 -18.95
C GLN A 146 -4.97 2.61 -18.45
N LEU A 147 -4.26 1.66 -17.83
CA LEU A 147 -2.91 1.86 -17.31
C LEU A 147 -1.85 1.94 -18.42
N LYS A 148 -1.96 1.09 -19.46
CA LYS A 148 -1.02 1.05 -20.60
C LYS A 148 -0.87 2.37 -21.38
N PRO A 149 -1.93 3.12 -21.70
CA PRO A 149 -1.83 4.42 -22.37
C PRO A 149 -1.59 5.58 -21.40
N TYR A 150 -1.04 5.34 -20.20
CA TYR A 150 -0.68 6.40 -19.26
C TYR A 150 0.15 7.47 -19.99
N LEU A 151 -0.26 8.74 -19.86
CA LEU A 151 0.26 9.93 -20.56
C LEU A 151 -0.01 10.04 -22.06
N THR A 152 -0.67 9.07 -22.71
CA THR A 152 -1.00 9.13 -24.16
C THR A 152 -2.32 9.85 -24.45
N VAL A 153 -3.22 9.94 -23.47
CA VAL A 153 -4.43 10.76 -23.53
C VAL A 153 -4.30 11.86 -22.48
N LEU A 154 -4.81 13.07 -22.78
CA LEU A 154 -4.99 14.18 -21.83
C LEU A 154 -5.97 13.81 -20.69
N THR A 155 -5.77 12.69 -20.01
CA THR A 155 -6.42 12.36 -18.75
C THR A 155 -5.68 13.07 -17.61
N HIS A 156 -5.65 14.39 -17.67
CA HIS A 156 -5.64 15.21 -16.45
C HIS A 156 -7.02 15.11 -15.80
N TYR A 157 -7.44 13.90 -15.38
CA TYR A 157 -8.35 13.85 -14.25
C TYR A 157 -7.51 14.27 -13.05
N VAL A 158 -7.66 15.56 -12.73
CA VAL A 158 -7.12 16.18 -11.53
C VAL A 158 -7.73 15.45 -10.34
N LEU A 159 -7.08 14.36 -9.91
CA LEU A 159 -6.97 14.10 -8.50
C LEU A 159 -6.08 15.24 -7.99
N ALA A 160 -6.66 16.17 -7.22
CA ALA A 160 -5.94 17.27 -6.62
C ALA A 160 -4.90 16.70 -5.63
N ILE A 161 -3.71 16.39 -6.16
CA ILE A 161 -2.55 15.95 -5.40
C ILE A 161 -1.72 17.20 -5.16
N ARG A 162 -1.74 17.70 -3.92
CA ARG A 162 -0.94 18.87 -3.54
C ARG A 162 0.52 18.45 -3.44
N ARG A 163 1.35 19.11 -4.23
CA ARG A 163 2.82 19.05 -4.17
C ARG A 163 3.32 19.48 -2.78
N LEU A 164 3.81 18.56 -1.94
CA LEU A 164 4.85 18.89 -0.95
C LEU A 164 6.20 18.66 -1.63
N SER A 165 6.66 19.67 -2.38
CA SER A 165 8.10 19.78 -2.66
C SER A 165 8.83 20.05 -1.34
N THR A 166 10.14 19.79 -1.27
CA THR A 166 11.03 20.23 -0.18
C THR A 166 10.79 21.69 0.27
N ARG A 167 10.27 22.54 -0.60
CA ARG A 167 9.82 23.91 -0.30
C ARG A 167 8.70 24.01 0.77
N ALA A 168 7.85 23.00 0.89
CA ALA A 168 6.76 22.98 1.86
C ALA A 168 7.21 22.53 3.26
N LEU A 169 8.24 21.68 3.36
CA LEU A 169 8.91 21.36 4.63
C LEU A 169 9.82 22.49 5.13
N ASN A 170 10.16 23.45 4.25
CA ASN A 170 11.02 24.61 4.54
C ASN A 170 10.23 25.92 4.67
N SER A 171 8.89 25.86 4.70
CA SER A 171 8.04 27.03 4.88
C SER A 171 7.66 27.19 6.36
N PRO A 172 7.81 28.39 6.97
CA PRO A 172 7.32 28.66 8.32
C PRO A 172 5.78 28.58 8.47
N GLN A 173 5.05 28.38 7.37
CA GLN A 173 3.58 28.22 7.34
C GLN A 173 3.11 26.76 7.24
N ALA A 174 4.04 25.80 7.21
CA ALA A 174 3.74 24.37 7.17
C ALA A 174 2.86 23.80 8.32
N PRO A 175 2.77 24.38 9.54
CA PRO A 175 2.05 23.68 10.61
C PRO A 175 0.52 23.80 10.58
N TRP A 176 -0.11 24.68 9.79
CA TRP A 176 -1.47 25.15 10.14
C TRP A 176 -2.60 24.91 9.13
N VAL A 177 -2.35 24.30 7.97
CA VAL A 177 -3.43 24.09 6.97
C VAL A 177 -3.50 22.62 6.52
N GLY A 178 -4.25 21.80 7.27
CA GLY A 178 -4.77 20.51 6.79
C GLY A 178 -4.23 19.23 7.44
N VAL A 179 -3.50 19.32 8.56
CA VAL A 179 -2.85 18.17 9.23
C VAL A 179 -3.83 17.33 10.07
N SER A 180 -5.09 17.77 10.27
CA SER A 180 -6.01 17.12 11.22
C SER A 180 -6.60 15.77 10.78
N GLN A 181 -6.37 15.33 9.54
CA GLN A 181 -6.81 14.00 9.06
C GLN A 181 -5.69 13.10 8.53
N MET A 182 -4.45 13.61 8.44
CA MET A 182 -3.30 12.79 8.07
C MET A 182 -2.75 12.11 9.32
N ARG A 183 -2.92 10.79 9.43
CA ARG A 183 -2.37 10.05 10.57
C ARG A 183 -0.85 9.82 10.42
N TRP A 184 -0.37 9.57 9.20
CA TRP A 184 1.04 9.24 8.91
C TRP A 184 1.58 10.01 7.71
N VAL A 185 2.88 10.33 7.74
CA VAL A 185 3.66 10.75 6.56
C VAL A 185 4.80 9.78 6.35
N LEU A 186 4.86 9.24 5.13
CA LEU A 186 5.93 8.40 4.66
C LEU A 186 6.82 9.22 3.72
N LEU A 187 8.02 9.56 4.17
CA LEU A 187 9.02 10.19 3.30
C LEU A 187 10.07 9.15 2.95
N TRP A 188 10.44 9.17 1.68
CA TRP A 188 11.62 8.49 1.21
C TRP A 188 12.55 9.55 0.61
N PRO A 189 13.70 9.83 1.26
CA PRO A 189 14.74 10.63 0.63
C PRO A 189 15.32 9.80 -0.52
N PRO A 190 15.51 10.37 -1.73
CA PRO A 190 16.16 9.63 -2.81
C PRO A 190 17.48 9.07 -2.27
N GLY A 191 17.65 7.76 -2.35
CA GLY A 191 18.89 7.07 -2.01
C GLY A 191 19.98 7.35 -3.04
N THR A 192 20.13 8.61 -3.48
CA THR A 192 21.31 9.02 -4.22
C THR A 192 22.47 8.98 -3.23
N TRP A 193 23.40 8.07 -3.48
CA TRP A 193 24.74 8.20 -2.92
C TRP A 193 25.65 8.76 -4.03
N PRO A 194 26.32 9.91 -3.80
CA PRO A 194 26.23 10.73 -2.58
C PRO A 194 24.87 11.47 -2.48
N PRO A 195 24.43 11.84 -1.26
CA PRO A 195 23.25 12.69 -1.07
C PRO A 195 23.36 13.90 -1.98
N SER A 196 22.23 14.37 -2.54
CA SER A 196 22.25 15.59 -3.34
C SER A 196 23.03 16.65 -2.56
N SER A 197 24.02 17.27 -3.19
CA SER A 197 24.93 18.26 -2.60
C SER A 197 24.25 19.49 -1.98
N THR A 198 22.91 19.51 -1.97
CA THR A 198 22.03 20.60 -1.58
C THR A 198 21.11 20.28 -0.40
N VAL A 199 21.02 19.03 0.07
CA VAL A 199 20.17 18.65 1.22
C VAL A 199 21.03 17.97 2.29
N LEU A 200 21.42 18.75 3.30
CA LEU A 200 22.24 18.33 4.45
C LEU A 200 21.44 18.29 5.75
N GLU A 201 20.14 18.61 5.73
CA GLU A 201 19.32 18.66 6.95
C GLU A 201 19.02 17.26 7.50
N ASP A 202 19.10 17.10 8.83
CA ASP A 202 18.59 15.91 9.52
C ASP A 202 17.06 16.01 9.61
N ILE A 203 16.39 15.38 8.64
CA ILE A 203 14.94 15.31 8.58
C ILE A 203 14.36 14.65 9.84
N ASN A 204 14.99 13.61 10.37
CA ASN A 204 14.47 12.90 11.54
C ASN A 204 14.51 13.80 12.77
N ALA A 205 15.62 14.52 13.00
CA ALA A 205 15.72 15.50 14.07
C ALA A 205 14.71 16.64 13.90
N LYS A 206 14.53 17.16 12.68
CA LYS A 206 13.53 18.18 12.35
C LYS A 206 12.11 17.71 12.67
N MET A 207 11.72 16.51 12.25
CA MET A 207 10.39 15.98 12.52
C MET A 207 10.15 15.73 14.02
N ARG A 208 11.15 15.24 14.76
CA ARG A 208 11.09 15.14 16.23
C ARG A 208 10.90 16.51 16.89
N ALA A 209 11.61 17.54 16.41
CA ALA A 209 11.47 18.91 16.90
C ALA A 209 10.09 19.52 16.61
N CYS A 210 9.40 19.05 15.56
CA CYS A 210 8.01 19.40 15.26
C CYS A 210 6.98 18.55 16.03
N GLU A 211 7.40 17.81 17.07
CA GLU A 211 6.56 16.95 17.90
C GLU A 211 5.95 15.73 17.17
N TRP A 212 6.59 15.26 16.09
CA TRP A 212 6.20 14.00 15.45
C TRP A 212 6.85 12.80 16.15
N ASP A 213 6.16 11.67 16.17
CA ASP A 213 6.84 10.38 16.34
C ASP A 213 7.68 10.09 15.10
N VAL A 214 8.89 9.54 15.29
CA VAL A 214 9.76 9.17 14.17
C VAL A 214 10.08 7.68 14.25
N ILE A 215 9.76 6.95 13.18
CA ILE A 215 10.10 5.54 12.98
C ILE A 215 11.01 5.45 11.75
N GLU A 216 12.07 4.67 11.84
CA GLU A 216 13.04 4.48 10.75
C GLU A 216 12.97 3.03 10.26
N VAL A 217 12.95 2.84 8.93
CA VAL A 217 12.99 1.53 8.27
C VAL A 217 14.16 1.54 7.27
N GLU A 218 15.24 0.86 7.64
CA GLU A 218 16.51 0.92 6.90
C GLU A 218 16.52 0.11 5.59
N HIS A 219 15.71 -0.97 5.50
CA HIS A 219 15.70 -1.89 4.35
C HIS A 219 14.38 -1.82 3.56
N GLY A 220 13.89 -0.61 3.38
CA GLY A 220 12.55 -0.32 2.87
C GLY A 220 12.26 -0.73 1.42
N CYS A 221 13.26 -1.13 0.65
CA CYS A 221 13.03 -1.73 -0.67
C CYS A 221 12.29 -3.06 -0.59
N TYR A 222 12.54 -3.85 0.46
CA TYR A 222 12.07 -5.24 0.57
C TYR A 222 11.31 -5.50 1.87
N ASP A 223 11.49 -4.66 2.89
CA ASP A 223 10.96 -4.89 4.24
C ASP A 223 9.48 -4.51 4.39
N ILE A 224 8.60 -5.28 3.74
CA ILE A 224 7.14 -5.12 3.87
C ILE A 224 6.69 -5.27 5.32
N ALA A 225 7.27 -6.22 6.06
CA ALA A 225 6.89 -6.49 7.45
C ALA A 225 7.29 -5.33 8.38
N GLY A 226 8.50 -4.79 8.25
CA GLY A 226 8.95 -3.62 9.00
C GLY A 226 8.10 -2.38 8.72
N ILE A 227 7.73 -2.15 7.45
CA ILE A 227 6.82 -1.05 7.09
C ILE A 227 5.42 -1.28 7.67
N PHE A 228 4.90 -2.51 7.62
CA PHE A 228 3.63 -2.87 8.26
C PHE A 228 3.67 -2.59 9.76
N HIS A 229 4.70 -3.05 10.47
CA HIS A 229 4.85 -2.81 11.91
C HIS A 229 5.01 -1.33 12.25
N ALA A 230 5.71 -0.57 11.41
CA ALA A 230 5.82 0.87 11.55
C ALA A 230 4.45 1.53 11.43
N LEU A 231 3.65 1.18 10.40
CA LEU A 231 2.30 1.71 10.20
C LEU A 231 1.32 1.31 11.32
N GLU A 232 1.41 0.09 11.84
CA GLU A 232 0.60 -0.37 12.97
C GLU A 232 0.95 0.34 14.27
N LYS A 233 2.25 0.49 14.56
CA LYS A 233 2.72 1.27 15.72
C LYS A 233 2.23 2.70 15.61
N ALA A 234 2.34 3.26 14.42
CA ALA A 234 1.80 4.57 14.13
C ALA A 234 0.30 4.57 14.46
N ARG A 235 -0.49 3.65 13.91
CA ARG A 235 -1.95 3.52 14.15
C ARG A 235 -2.38 3.45 15.61
N ALA A 236 -1.56 2.88 16.46
CA ALA A 236 -1.81 2.82 17.88
C ALA A 236 -1.59 4.18 18.60
N CYS A 237 -0.74 5.06 18.06
CA CYS A 237 -0.48 6.39 18.62
C CYS A 237 -1.63 7.35 18.29
N GLN A 238 -2.24 7.92 19.32
CA GLN A 238 -3.33 8.90 19.20
C GLN A 238 -2.91 10.32 19.58
N ASP A 239 -1.75 10.48 20.21
CA ASP A 239 -1.32 11.74 20.82
C ASP A 239 -0.62 12.67 19.83
N LYS A 240 0.08 12.13 18.82
CA LYS A 240 0.82 12.89 17.82
C LYS A 240 0.92 12.17 16.47
N PRO A 241 1.11 12.91 15.35
CA PRO A 241 1.34 12.31 14.05
C PRO A 241 2.66 11.54 14.02
N THR A 242 2.75 10.51 13.18
CA THR A 242 3.99 9.74 13.00
C THR A 242 4.60 9.96 11.61
N PHE A 243 5.90 10.18 11.63
CA PHE A 243 6.78 10.27 10.49
C PHE A 243 7.54 8.95 10.35
N ILE A 244 7.34 8.26 9.23
CA ILE A 244 8.06 7.01 8.95
C ILE A 244 9.09 7.32 7.86
N ASN A 245 10.37 7.30 8.22
CA ASN A 245 11.47 7.47 7.30
C ASN A 245 11.89 6.10 6.78
N VAL A 246 11.63 5.84 5.50
CA VAL A 246 11.92 4.56 4.88
C VAL A 246 13.04 4.73 3.87
N ARG A 247 14.17 4.07 4.13
CA ARG A 247 15.32 4.09 3.23
C ARG A 247 15.11 3.08 2.11
N THR A 248 15.22 3.56 0.89
CA THR A 248 15.12 2.73 -0.31
C THR A 248 16.09 3.24 -1.38
N VAL A 249 16.30 2.46 -2.42
CA VAL A 249 17.26 2.73 -3.50
C VAL A 249 16.50 3.13 -4.77
N ILE A 250 16.90 4.27 -5.35
CA ILE A 250 16.27 4.79 -6.58
C ILE A 250 16.75 3.96 -7.77
N GLY A 251 15.84 3.59 -8.68
CA GLY A 251 16.21 2.79 -9.84
C GLY A 251 16.59 1.35 -9.49
N LEU A 252 16.14 0.85 -8.34
CA LEU A 252 16.46 -0.48 -7.85
C LEU A 252 16.34 -1.57 -8.93
N GLY A 253 17.43 -2.27 -9.19
CA GLY A 253 17.53 -3.36 -10.15
C GLY A 253 17.80 -2.95 -11.60
N SER A 254 17.79 -1.65 -11.92
CA SER A 254 18.21 -1.12 -13.22
C SER A 254 19.74 -0.98 -13.32
N LYS A 255 20.26 -0.71 -14.51
CA LYS A 255 21.70 -0.39 -14.74
C LYS A 255 22.14 0.91 -14.07
N VAL A 256 21.19 1.76 -13.70
CA VAL A 256 21.41 3.08 -13.09
C VAL A 256 20.89 3.13 -11.65
N ASP A 257 20.86 1.98 -10.98
CA ASP A 257 20.50 1.86 -9.57
C ASP A 257 21.35 2.78 -8.67
N GLY A 258 20.70 3.48 -7.75
CA GLY A 258 21.30 4.47 -6.86
C GLY A 258 21.68 5.80 -7.54
N MET A 259 21.52 5.92 -8.86
CA MET A 259 21.94 7.11 -9.61
C MET A 259 20.79 8.07 -9.87
N ALA A 260 21.09 9.38 -9.85
CA ALA A 260 20.11 10.43 -10.13
C ALA A 260 19.48 10.31 -11.53
N VAL A 261 20.19 9.73 -12.50
CA VAL A 261 19.67 9.50 -13.87
C VAL A 261 18.46 8.55 -13.91
N ALA A 262 18.27 7.71 -12.88
CA ALA A 262 17.08 6.88 -12.76
C ALA A 262 15.78 7.67 -12.51
N HIS A 263 15.87 8.94 -12.12
CA HIS A 263 14.74 9.72 -11.60
C HIS A 263 13.59 9.92 -12.59
N GLY A 264 13.89 10.39 -13.81
CA GLY A 264 12.89 10.90 -14.74
C GLY A 264 13.05 10.41 -16.19
N ALA A 265 13.86 9.38 -16.41
CA ALA A 265 14.03 8.75 -17.70
C ALA A 265 13.50 7.32 -17.66
N ALA A 266 12.81 6.90 -18.72
CA ALA A 266 12.48 5.49 -18.91
C ALA A 266 13.76 4.66 -19.01
N PHE A 267 13.73 3.44 -18.46
CA PHE A 267 14.84 2.50 -18.61
C PHE A 267 14.84 1.93 -20.03
N GLY A 268 16.04 1.76 -20.61
CA GLY A 268 16.20 1.23 -21.96
C GLY A 268 15.75 -0.23 -22.08
N ALA A 269 15.40 -0.69 -23.29
CA ALA A 269 14.97 -2.07 -23.54
C ALA A 269 15.95 -3.13 -23.00
N PRO A 270 17.29 -2.99 -23.20
CA PRO A 270 18.24 -3.95 -22.64
C PRO A 270 18.34 -3.91 -21.11
N ASP A 271 17.93 -2.81 -20.47
CA ASP A 271 17.94 -2.67 -19.02
C ASP A 271 16.71 -3.37 -18.41
N VAL A 272 15.53 -3.09 -18.95
CA VAL A 272 14.29 -3.76 -18.53
C VAL A 272 14.35 -5.27 -18.79
N ALA A 273 14.95 -5.70 -19.90
CA ALA A 273 15.17 -7.13 -20.15
C ALA A 273 16.07 -7.78 -19.08
N GLU A 274 17.13 -7.09 -18.63
CA GLU A 274 18.01 -7.57 -17.55
C GLU A 274 17.27 -7.61 -16.21
N MET A 275 16.37 -6.67 -15.93
CA MET A 275 15.52 -6.68 -14.73
C MET A 275 14.64 -7.94 -14.66
N LYS A 276 14.26 -8.52 -15.81
CA LYS A 276 13.43 -9.73 -15.90
C LYS A 276 14.18 -11.03 -15.61
N ARG A 277 15.53 -11.04 -15.61
CA ARG A 277 16.35 -12.27 -15.51
C ARG A 277 16.05 -13.18 -14.32
N TYR A 278 15.38 -12.66 -13.29
CA TYR A 278 15.01 -13.38 -12.07
C TYR A 278 13.52 -13.74 -12.07
N GLY A 279 13.17 -14.80 -12.80
CA GLY A 279 11.83 -15.41 -12.72
C GLY A 279 10.77 -14.76 -13.62
N PHE A 280 11.18 -14.00 -14.64
CA PHE A 280 10.28 -13.44 -15.65
C PHE A 280 10.83 -13.71 -17.06
N HIS A 281 9.94 -13.92 -18.03
CA HIS A 281 10.33 -14.15 -19.42
C HIS A 281 10.65 -12.81 -20.11
N PRO A 282 11.79 -12.65 -20.81
CA PRO A 282 12.19 -11.39 -21.43
C PRO A 282 11.15 -10.79 -22.39
N GLU A 283 10.48 -11.65 -23.15
CA GLU A 283 9.47 -11.31 -24.16
C GLU A 283 8.07 -11.03 -23.59
N GLU A 284 7.86 -11.33 -22.31
CA GLU A 284 6.56 -11.18 -21.68
C GLU A 284 6.41 -9.77 -21.12
N HIS A 285 5.38 -9.03 -21.55
CA HIS A 285 5.20 -7.62 -21.21
C HIS A 285 3.93 -7.37 -20.40
N PHE A 286 4.04 -6.47 -19.43
CA PHE A 286 2.97 -6.10 -18.50
C PHE A 286 2.42 -7.32 -17.77
N PHE A 287 3.29 -8.29 -17.50
CA PHE A 287 2.91 -9.53 -16.86
C PHE A 287 2.50 -9.28 -15.42
N ILE A 288 1.30 -9.73 -15.07
CA ILE A 288 0.86 -9.86 -13.70
C ILE A 288 0.60 -11.35 -13.53
N GLY A 289 1.33 -12.00 -12.63
CA GLY A 289 1.20 -13.45 -12.39
C GLY A 289 0.09 -13.78 -11.39
N GLU A 290 -0.24 -15.07 -11.28
CA GLU A 290 -1.28 -15.53 -10.36
C GLU A 290 -0.93 -15.25 -8.89
N VAL A 291 0.35 -15.35 -8.53
CA VAL A 291 0.86 -14.99 -7.19
C VAL A 291 0.44 -13.57 -6.80
N VAL A 292 0.56 -12.63 -7.74
CA VAL A 292 0.18 -11.23 -7.51
C VAL A 292 -1.34 -11.09 -7.47
N ARG A 293 -2.07 -11.74 -8.37
CA ARG A 293 -3.54 -11.69 -8.36
C ARG A 293 -4.12 -12.24 -7.06
N GLU A 294 -3.62 -13.39 -6.59
CA GLU A 294 -4.03 -14.01 -5.33
C GLU A 294 -3.77 -13.06 -4.15
N LEU A 295 -2.63 -12.37 -4.13
CA LEU A 295 -2.31 -11.41 -3.07
C LEU A 295 -3.40 -10.35 -2.90
N PHE A 296 -3.97 -9.84 -3.99
CA PHE A 296 -4.95 -8.75 -3.95
C PHE A 296 -6.42 -9.24 -4.11
N ARG A 297 -6.64 -10.54 -4.31
CA ARG A 297 -7.95 -11.10 -4.71
C ARG A 297 -9.08 -10.80 -3.73
N ASP A 298 -8.80 -10.85 -2.43
CA ASP A 298 -9.81 -10.66 -1.38
C ASP A 298 -10.17 -9.20 -1.12
N LEU A 299 -9.40 -8.24 -1.65
CA LEU A 299 -9.50 -6.83 -1.27
C LEU A 299 -10.83 -6.17 -1.64
N PRO A 300 -11.44 -6.42 -2.82
CA PRO A 300 -12.78 -5.92 -3.12
C PRO A 300 -13.83 -6.39 -2.12
N VAL A 301 -13.85 -7.69 -1.81
CA VAL A 301 -14.81 -8.30 -0.86
C VAL A 301 -14.58 -7.78 0.57
N ARG A 302 -13.32 -7.64 0.97
CA ARG A 302 -12.93 -7.03 2.25
C ARG A 302 -13.44 -5.59 2.33
N GLY A 303 -13.29 -4.84 1.26
CA GLY A 303 -13.77 -3.47 1.13
C GLY A 303 -15.28 -3.34 1.29
N GLU A 304 -16.05 -4.14 0.55
CA GLU A 304 -17.51 -4.14 0.67
C GLU A 304 -18.00 -4.56 2.06
N SER A 305 -17.26 -5.44 2.74
CA SER A 305 -17.54 -5.77 4.14
C SER A 305 -17.36 -4.56 5.07
N LEU A 306 -16.40 -3.66 4.80
CA LEU A 306 -16.21 -2.42 5.55
C LEU A 306 -17.34 -1.42 5.28
N VAL A 307 -17.80 -1.33 4.02
CA VAL A 307 -18.92 -0.49 3.62
C VAL A 307 -20.20 -0.92 4.34
N HIS A 308 -20.51 -2.23 4.36
CA HIS A 308 -21.66 -2.76 5.09
C HIS A 308 -21.58 -2.46 6.59
N GLN A 309 -20.43 -2.73 7.22
CA GLN A 309 -20.23 -2.42 8.65
C GLN A 309 -20.42 -0.93 8.96
N TRP A 310 -19.94 -0.06 8.08
CA TRP A 310 -20.12 1.38 8.22
C TRP A 310 -21.59 1.78 8.09
N ASN A 311 -22.30 1.26 7.09
CA ASN A 311 -23.73 1.54 6.89
C ASN A 311 -24.57 1.04 8.07
N ASP A 312 -24.29 -0.15 8.60
CA ASP A 312 -24.94 -0.68 9.80
C ASP A 312 -24.73 0.23 11.03
N LEU A 313 -23.50 0.73 11.21
CA LEU A 313 -23.17 1.68 12.28
C LEU A 313 -23.96 2.99 12.13
N ILE A 314 -24.04 3.55 10.92
CA ILE A 314 -24.83 4.75 10.64
C ILE A 314 -26.32 4.49 10.90
N CYS A 315 -26.86 3.35 10.45
CA CYS A 315 -28.24 2.97 10.72
C CYS A 315 -28.53 2.85 12.22
N GLN A 316 -27.58 2.35 13.02
CA GLN A 316 -27.72 2.31 14.48
C GLN A 316 -27.65 3.71 15.11
N TYR A 317 -26.76 4.57 14.62
CA TYR A 317 -26.58 5.93 15.11
C TYR A 317 -27.79 6.83 14.83
N VAL A 318 -28.43 6.67 13.68
CA VAL A 318 -29.57 7.51 13.23
C VAL A 318 -30.91 7.05 13.82
N LYS A 319 -30.99 5.84 14.41
CA LYS A 319 -32.23 5.41 15.09
C LYS A 319 -32.58 6.39 16.21
N PRO A 320 -33.80 6.96 16.23
CA PRO A 320 -34.25 7.80 17.33
C PRO A 320 -34.13 7.02 18.64
N SER A 321 -33.48 7.62 19.63
CA SER A 321 -33.57 7.11 20.99
C SER A 321 -35.03 7.27 21.41
N ILE A 322 -35.74 6.16 21.58
CA ILE A 322 -37.06 6.18 22.23
C ILE A 322 -36.76 6.51 23.70
N ILE A 323 -36.82 7.81 24.02
CA ILE A 323 -36.83 8.34 25.39
C ILE A 323 -38.29 8.61 25.73
#